data_AF-A0AAV5BRZ6-F1
#
_entry.id   AF-A0AAV5BRZ6-F1
#
_cell.length_a   1.000
_cell.length_b   1.000
_cell.length_c   1.000
_cell.angle_alpha   90.00
_cell.angle_beta   90.00
_cell.angle_gamma   90.00
#
_symmetry.space_group_name_H-M   'P 1'
#
loop_
_entity.id
_entity.type
_entity.pdbx_description
1 polymer ?
#
loop_
_entity_poly.entity_id
_entity_poly.type
_entity_poly.pdbx_seq_one_letter_code
_entity_poly.pdbx_strand_id
1 'polypeptide(L)'
;MQPVAVLLLAIAIAPALAGGTSTIINETCAKLPNYYLPRSYCTSVLSNDATAVAAPDVRALAVAAINITAHKAASTLSAISYLMDDLSDCRRYYSEMVESLAGVLNDYRAGRFHQGGEGYGGQGLCNPFDGL
;
A
#
# COMPACT_ATOMS: atom_id res chain seq x y z
N MET A 1 -14.69 -8.77 8.24
CA MET A 1 -16.04 -8.41 7.76
C MET A 1 -15.88 -7.18 6.88
N GLN A 2 -16.12 -7.33 5.59
CA GLN A 2 -15.51 -6.53 4.51
C GLN A 2 -16.17 -5.14 4.40
N PRO A 3 -15.43 -4.03 4.53
CA PRO A 3 -15.99 -2.66 4.53
C PRO A 3 -16.72 -2.31 3.22
N VAL A 4 -16.35 -2.97 2.12
CA VAL A 4 -16.99 -2.87 0.81
C VAL A 4 -18.46 -3.34 0.85
N ALA A 5 -18.76 -4.41 1.59
CA ALA A 5 -20.11 -4.94 1.67
C ALA A 5 -21.06 -3.99 2.42
N VAL A 6 -20.55 -3.28 3.42
CA VAL A 6 -21.31 -2.28 4.18
C VAL A 6 -21.59 -1.04 3.32
N LEU A 7 -20.61 -0.62 2.51
CA LEU A 7 -20.77 0.49 1.57
C LEU A 7 -21.90 0.20 0.57
N LEU A 8 -21.90 -1.00 -0.02
CA LEU A 8 -22.91 -1.45 -0.99
C LEU A 8 -24.32 -1.53 -0.40
N LEU A 9 -24.45 -1.99 0.86
CA LEU A 9 -25.75 -2.02 1.55
C LEU A 9 -26.30 -0.62 1.83
N ALA A 10 -25.46 0.35 2.20
CA ALA A 10 -25.91 1.72 2.48
C ALA A 10 -26.45 2.43 1.22
N ILE A 11 -25.93 2.09 0.05
CA ILE A 11 -26.35 2.64 -1.25
C ILE A 11 -27.76 2.15 -1.64
N ALA A 12 -28.13 0.93 -1.25
CA ALA A 12 -29.43 0.35 -1.60
C ALA A 12 -30.63 1.02 -0.89
N ILE A 13 -30.40 1.79 0.17
CA ILE A 13 -31.44 2.39 1.04
C ILE A 13 -31.57 3.91 0.78
N ALA A 14 -30.81 4.49 -0.15
CA ALA A 14 -30.90 5.92 -0.45
C ALA A 14 -32.05 6.19 -1.45
N PRO A 15 -33.06 7.02 -1.08
CA PRO A 15 -33.98 7.58 -2.06
C PRO A 15 -33.18 8.34 -3.11
N ALA A 16 -33.54 8.21 -4.39
CA ALA A 16 -32.93 8.96 -5.47
C ALA A 16 -33.15 10.46 -5.24
N LEU A 17 -32.12 11.15 -4.72
CA LEU A 17 -32.15 12.56 -4.40
C LEU A 17 -31.40 13.32 -5.51
N ALA A 18 -32.18 13.99 -6.36
CA ALA A 18 -31.70 14.97 -7.31
C ALA A 18 -31.36 16.27 -6.56
N GLY A 19 -30.13 16.36 -6.08
CA GLY A 19 -29.54 17.55 -5.46
C GLY A 19 -28.08 17.65 -5.87
N GLY A 20 -27.49 18.85 -5.85
CA GLY A 20 -26.09 19.06 -6.25
C GLY A 20 -25.11 18.09 -5.60
N THR A 21 -24.01 17.79 -6.28
CA THR A 21 -23.10 16.68 -5.93
C THR A 21 -22.50 16.79 -4.52
N SER A 22 -22.30 18.01 -4.02
CA SER A 22 -21.93 18.29 -2.62
C SER A 22 -22.99 17.82 -1.61
N THR A 23 -24.27 17.95 -1.95
CA THR A 23 -25.40 17.48 -1.13
C THR A 23 -25.45 15.95 -1.11
N ILE A 24 -25.28 15.30 -2.27
CA ILE A 24 -25.29 13.83 -2.39
C ILE A 24 -24.14 13.20 -1.59
N ILE A 25 -22.92 13.76 -1.68
CA ILE A 25 -21.77 13.29 -0.91
C ILE A 25 -22.04 13.44 0.60
N ASN A 26 -22.51 14.62 1.04
CA ASN A 26 -22.74 14.88 2.44
C ASN A 26 -23.82 13.98 3.05
N GLU A 27 -24.92 13.74 2.32
CA GLU A 27 -25.99 12.83 2.75
C GLU A 27 -25.56 11.37 2.74
N THR A 28 -24.78 10.95 1.74
CA THR A 28 -24.25 9.58 1.68
C THR A 28 -23.30 9.32 2.85
N CYS A 29 -22.40 10.26 3.13
CA CYS A 29 -21.51 10.19 4.29
C CYS A 29 -22.23 10.34 5.64
N ALA A 30 -23.44 10.93 5.67
CA ALA A 30 -24.27 10.99 6.87
C ALA A 30 -24.87 9.64 7.28
N LYS A 31 -25.16 8.79 6.28
CA LYS A 31 -25.78 7.48 6.48
C LYS A 31 -24.76 6.41 6.87
N LEU A 32 -23.48 6.68 6.71
CA LEU A 32 -22.42 5.74 7.06
C LEU A 32 -22.20 5.71 8.57
N PRO A 33 -22.24 4.52 9.20
CA PRO A 33 -21.97 4.40 10.62
C PRO A 33 -20.52 4.82 10.92
N ASN A 34 -20.36 5.78 11.83
CA ASN A 34 -19.09 6.39 12.20
C ASN A 34 -18.07 5.39 12.79
N TYR A 35 -18.50 4.16 13.09
CA TYR A 35 -17.66 3.06 13.54
C TYR A 35 -16.71 2.53 12.46
N TYR A 36 -17.12 2.55 11.19
CA TYR A 36 -16.31 1.99 10.09
C TYR A 36 -15.45 3.03 9.39
N LEU A 37 -15.95 4.26 9.30
CA LEU A 37 -15.27 5.34 8.60
C LEU A 37 -15.70 6.68 9.23
N PRO A 38 -14.76 7.56 9.60
CA PRO A 38 -15.10 8.90 10.02
C PRO A 38 -15.83 9.65 8.90
N ARG A 39 -16.89 10.39 9.24
CA ARG A 39 -17.61 11.21 8.25
C ARG A 39 -16.70 12.19 7.51
N SER A 40 -15.75 12.80 8.22
CA SER A 40 -14.74 13.69 7.63
C SER A 40 -13.84 12.99 6.61
N TYR A 41 -13.54 11.71 6.83
CA TYR A 41 -12.78 10.91 5.88
C TYR A 41 -13.61 10.61 4.63
N CYS A 42 -14.87 10.21 4.79
CA CYS A 42 -15.78 9.96 3.66
C CYS A 42 -15.94 11.20 2.77
N THR A 43 -16.21 12.36 3.36
CA THR A 43 -16.38 13.60 2.60
C THR A 43 -15.07 14.04 1.97
N SER A 44 -13.95 13.94 2.67
CA SER A 44 -12.64 14.31 2.11
C SER A 44 -12.24 13.45 0.92
N VAL A 45 -12.44 12.13 1.00
CA VAL A 45 -12.09 11.21 -0.09
C VAL A 45 -12.94 11.47 -1.32
N LEU A 46 -14.26 11.63 -1.16
CA LEU A 46 -15.17 11.84 -2.29
C LEU A 46 -15.05 13.24 -2.90
N SER A 47 -14.82 14.28 -2.08
CA SER A 47 -14.66 15.65 -2.60
C SER A 47 -13.33 15.87 -3.33
N ASN A 48 -12.31 15.04 -3.07
CA ASN A 48 -11.03 15.10 -3.76
C ASN A 48 -11.02 14.32 -5.09
N ASP A 49 -12.10 13.61 -5.42
CA ASP A 49 -12.20 12.84 -6.65
C ASP A 49 -13.16 13.50 -7.64
N ALA A 50 -12.65 13.83 -8.83
CA ALA A 50 -13.42 14.54 -9.85
C ALA A 50 -14.63 13.74 -10.35
N THR A 51 -14.55 12.40 -10.37
CA THR A 51 -15.66 11.55 -10.82
C THR A 51 -16.76 11.44 -9.78
N ALA A 52 -16.39 11.41 -8.50
CA ALA A 52 -17.33 11.50 -7.38
C ALA A 52 -18.00 12.88 -7.32
N VAL A 53 -17.25 13.96 -7.53
CA VAL A 53 -17.79 15.33 -7.57
C VAL A 53 -18.69 15.57 -8.79
N ALA A 54 -18.48 14.87 -9.90
CA ALA A 54 -19.31 14.96 -11.10
C ALA A 54 -20.49 13.97 -11.10
N ALA A 55 -20.64 13.14 -10.05
CA ALA A 55 -21.66 12.09 -10.01
C ALA A 55 -23.08 12.69 -9.97
N PRO A 56 -23.95 12.39 -10.96
CA PRO A 56 -25.31 12.94 -11.00
C PRO A 56 -26.27 12.27 -10.01
N ASP A 57 -25.93 11.08 -9.51
CA ASP A 57 -26.76 10.31 -8.61
C ASP A 57 -25.91 9.43 -7.66
N VAL A 58 -26.57 8.82 -6.67
CA VAL A 58 -25.93 7.98 -5.64
C VAL A 58 -25.27 6.73 -6.26
N ARG A 59 -25.81 6.19 -7.36
CA ARG A 59 -25.24 5.01 -8.03
C ARG A 59 -23.94 5.37 -8.72
N ALA A 60 -23.89 6.51 -9.42
CA ALA A 60 -22.66 7.02 -10.02
C ALA A 60 -21.62 7.34 -8.93
N LEU A 61 -22.04 7.91 -7.80
CA LEU A 61 -21.16 8.17 -6.65
C LEU A 61 -20.61 6.87 -6.05
N ALA A 62 -21.43 5.82 -5.98
CA ALA A 62 -21.01 4.50 -5.55
C ALA A 62 -19.94 3.89 -6.47
N VAL A 63 -20.13 3.99 -7.79
CA VAL A 63 -19.14 3.52 -8.77
C VAL A 63 -17.83 4.28 -8.61
N ALA A 64 -17.88 5.61 -8.44
CA ALA A 64 -16.70 6.42 -8.16
C ALA A 64 -16.00 5.95 -6.87
N ALA A 65 -16.74 5.76 -5.77
CA ALA A 65 -16.20 5.28 -4.50
C ALA A 65 -15.52 3.90 -4.62
N ILE A 66 -16.12 2.99 -5.39
CA ILE A 66 -15.54 1.67 -5.67
C ILE A 66 -14.24 1.82 -6.45
N ASN A 67 -14.22 2.68 -7.48
CA ASN A 67 -13.02 2.90 -8.29
C ASN A 67 -11.87 3.52 -7.48
N ILE A 68 -12.17 4.50 -6.62
CA ILE A 68 -11.20 5.09 -5.68
C ILE A 68 -10.62 4.00 -4.76
N THR A 69 -11.49 3.13 -4.23
CA THR A 69 -11.09 2.05 -3.33
C THR A 69 -10.22 1.03 -4.07
N ALA A 70 -10.58 0.66 -5.30
CA ALA A 70 -9.80 -0.25 -6.13
C ALA A 70 -8.41 0.32 -6.44
N HIS A 71 -8.33 1.61 -6.78
CA HIS A 71 -7.05 2.29 -7.03
C HIS A 71 -6.17 2.32 -5.77
N LYS A 72 -6.74 2.66 -4.61
CA LYS A 72 -6.01 2.61 -3.33
C LYS A 72 -5.52 1.20 -3.01
N ALA A 73 -6.37 0.18 -3.19
CA ALA A 73 -5.99 -1.21 -2.95
C ALA A 73 -4.85 -1.66 -3.89
N ALA A 74 -4.93 -1.29 -5.18
CA ALA A 74 -3.87 -1.58 -6.14
C ALA A 74 -2.54 -0.90 -5.77
N SER A 75 -2.59 0.37 -5.35
CA SER A 75 -1.41 1.10 -4.88
C SER A 75 -0.80 0.46 -3.62
N THR A 76 -1.63 0.05 -2.65
CA THR A 76 -1.15 -0.69 -1.46
C THR A 76 -0.53 -2.03 -1.83
N LEU A 77 -1.14 -2.78 -2.75
CA LEU A 77 -0.59 -4.05 -3.22
C LEU A 77 0.77 -3.84 -3.90
N SER A 78 0.89 -2.78 -4.70
CA SER A 78 2.15 -2.41 -5.34
C SER A 78 3.23 -2.09 -4.31
N ALA A 79 2.91 -1.29 -3.30
CA ALA A 79 3.84 -0.96 -2.21
C ALA A 79 4.29 -2.21 -1.43
N ILE A 80 3.38 -3.14 -1.13
CA ILE A 80 3.71 -4.41 -0.48
C ILE A 80 4.64 -5.25 -1.37
N SER A 81 4.39 -5.26 -2.68
CA SER A 81 5.20 -6.02 -3.63
C SER A 81 6.64 -5.49 -3.68
N TYR A 82 6.82 -4.17 -3.72
CA TYR A 82 8.15 -3.55 -3.63
C TYR A 82 8.87 -3.90 -2.32
N LEU A 83 8.17 -3.82 -1.19
CA LEU A 83 8.76 -4.20 0.09
C LEU A 83 9.19 -5.68 0.13
N MET A 84 8.42 -6.58 -0.47
CA MET A 84 8.77 -7.99 -0.55
C MET A 84 9.99 -8.23 -1.45
N ASP A 85 10.12 -7.47 -2.54
CA ASP A 85 11.27 -7.53 -3.44
C ASP A 85 12.54 -7.07 -2.72
N ASP A 86 12.47 -5.91 -2.04
CA ASP A 86 13.55 -5.39 -1.19
C ASP A 86 13.98 -6.44 -0.15
N LEU A 87 13.02 -7.03 0.58
CA LEU A 87 13.33 -8.06 1.59
C LEU A 87 13.98 -9.32 0.97
N SER A 88 13.57 -9.71 -0.23
CA SER A 88 14.15 -10.83 -0.96
C SER A 88 15.61 -10.54 -1.34
N ASP A 89 15.89 -9.33 -1.83
CA ASP A 89 17.24 -8.88 -2.16
C ASP A 89 18.12 -8.81 -0.92
N CYS A 90 17.63 -8.24 0.18
CA CYS A 90 18.35 -8.22 1.44
C CYS A 90 18.71 -9.63 1.91
N ARG A 91 17.77 -10.58 1.84
CA ARG A 91 18.04 -11.98 2.18
C ARG A 91 19.14 -12.57 1.30
N ARG A 92 19.15 -12.28 -0.01
CA ARG A 92 20.20 -12.72 -0.93
C ARG A 92 21.56 -12.17 -0.52
N TYR A 93 21.67 -10.86 -0.31
CA TYR A 93 22.92 -10.21 0.12
C TYR A 93 23.47 -10.79 1.43
N TYR A 94 22.61 -10.97 2.44
CA TYR A 94 23.04 -11.55 3.72
C TYR A 94 23.45 -13.03 3.59
N SER A 95 22.82 -13.79 2.69
CA SER A 95 23.22 -15.19 2.44
C SER A 95 24.60 -15.26 1.79
N GLU A 96 24.85 -14.44 0.77
CA GLU A 96 26.16 -14.31 0.10
C GLU A 96 27.26 -13.88 1.10
N MET A 97 26.94 -12.95 2.00
CA MET A 97 27.87 -12.50 3.05
C MET A 97 28.23 -13.63 4.02
N VAL A 98 27.24 -14.40 4.48
CA VAL A 98 27.47 -15.54 5.39
C VAL A 98 28.35 -16.60 4.72
N GLU A 99 28.11 -16.92 3.45
CA GLU A 99 28.93 -17.86 2.69
C GLU A 99 30.37 -17.37 2.53
N SER A 100 30.54 -16.09 2.18
CA SER A 100 31.86 -15.47 2.06
C SER A 100 32.64 -15.50 3.38
N LEU A 101 32.00 -15.11 4.50
CA LEU A 101 32.61 -15.17 5.83
C LEU A 101 32.97 -16.60 6.23
N ALA A 102 32.14 -17.59 5.90
CA ALA A 102 32.45 -18.99 6.15
C ALA A 102 33.67 -19.46 5.32
N GLY A 103 33.79 -19.01 4.07
CA GLY A 103 34.95 -19.24 3.21
C GLY A 103 36.23 -18.65 3.82
N VAL A 104 36.20 -17.37 4.19
CA VAL A 104 37.31 -16.67 4.85
C VAL A 104 37.74 -17.38 6.14
N LEU A 105 36.78 -17.83 6.96
CA LEU A 105 37.07 -18.56 8.19
C LEU A 105 37.76 -19.91 7.92
N ASN A 106 37.34 -20.63 6.88
CA ASN A 106 37.97 -21.90 6.49
C ASN A 106 39.38 -21.71 5.95
N ASP A 107 39.62 -20.66 5.16
CA ASP A 107 40.95 -20.31 4.66
C ASP A 107 41.89 -19.88 5.79
N TYR A 108 41.38 -19.10 6.75
CA TYR A 108 42.12 -18.72 7.96
C TYR A 108 42.52 -19.96 8.77
N ARG A 109 41.61 -20.92 8.98
CA ARG A 109 41.90 -22.19 9.67
C ARG A 109 42.93 -23.05 8.94
N ALA A 110 42.99 -22.96 7.63
CA ALA A 110 43.94 -23.70 6.81
C ALA A 110 45.28 -22.98 6.60
N GLY A 111 45.47 -21.79 7.19
CA GLY A 111 46.68 -20.99 7.02
C GLY A 111 46.86 -20.43 5.60
N ARG A 112 45.79 -20.40 4.78
CA ARG A 112 45.81 -19.89 3.41
C ARG A 112 45.36 -18.43 3.41
N PHE A 113 46.30 -17.50 3.41
CA PHE A 113 45.99 -16.07 3.34
C PHE A 113 45.97 -15.60 1.89
N HIS A 114 44.86 -15.81 1.18
CA HIS A 114 44.63 -15.12 -0.08
C HIS A 114 43.91 -13.80 0.16
N GLN A 115 44.52 -12.69 -0.28
CA GLN A 115 43.85 -11.38 -0.37
C GLN A 115 42.86 -11.43 -1.53
N GLY A 116 41.64 -11.90 -1.26
CA GLY A 116 40.57 -12.00 -2.25
C GLY A 116 39.28 -11.39 -1.73
N GLY A 117 39.37 -10.19 -1.15
CA GLY A 117 38.19 -9.40 -0.79
C GLY A 117 37.66 -8.68 -2.02
N GLU A 118 37.05 -9.40 -2.95
CA GLU A 118 36.16 -8.74 -3.92
C GLU A 118 34.93 -8.27 -3.14
N GLY A 119 34.98 -6.99 -2.74
CA GLY A 119 33.91 -6.34 -2.02
C GLY A 119 32.64 -6.36 -2.85
N TYR A 120 31.65 -7.12 -2.39
CA TYR A 120 30.28 -7.01 -2.85
C TYR A 120 29.68 -5.72 -2.29
N GLY A 121 30.02 -4.60 -2.93
CA GLY A 121 29.32 -3.33 -2.76
C GLY A 121 27.98 -3.40 -3.48
N GLY A 122 27.00 -4.06 -2.87
CA GLY A 122 25.61 -3.98 -3.31
C GLY A 122 25.10 -2.56 -3.12
N GLN A 123 24.90 -1.81 -4.20
CA GLN A 123 24.28 -0.49 -4.10
C GLN A 123 22.79 -0.67 -3.81
N GLY A 124 22.42 -0.78 -2.54
CA GLY A 124 21.02 -0.96 -2.12
C GLY A 124 20.82 -0.69 -0.63
N LEU A 125 19.57 -0.45 -0.24
CA LEU A 125 19.13 -0.11 1.13
C LEU A 125 19.58 -1.10 2.23
N CYS A 126 20.12 -2.26 1.85
CA CYS A 126 20.60 -3.30 2.75
C CYS A 126 22.12 -3.38 2.88
N ASN A 127 22.84 -2.29 2.54
CA ASN A 127 24.24 -2.13 2.87
C ASN A 127 24.45 -2.09 4.39
N PRO A 128 25.24 -3.00 4.97
CA PRO A 128 25.54 -2.98 6.40
C PRO A 128 26.47 -1.83 6.82
N PHE A 129 26.96 -1.02 5.87
CA PHE A 129 27.86 0.11 6.13
C PHE A 129 27.17 1.49 6.06
N ASP A 130 25.88 1.57 5.75
CA ASP A 130 25.11 2.84 5.70
C ASP A 130 24.77 3.41 7.11
N GLY A 131 25.63 3.17 8.11
CA GLY A 131 25.41 3.61 9.48
C GLY A 131 26.61 3.44 10.44
N LEU A 132 27.82 3.25 9.92
CA LEU A 132 29.07 3.20 10.69
C LEU A 132 29.91 4.45 10.47
#